data_AF-A0A7S0G3Q7-F1
#
_entry.id   AF-A0A7S0G3Q7-F1
#
_cell.length_a   1.000
_cell.length_b   1.000
_cell.length_c   1.000
_cell.angle_alpha   90.00
_cell.angle_beta   90.00
_cell.angle_gamma   90.00
#
_symmetry.space_group_name_H-M   'P 1'
#
loop_
_entity.id
_entity.type
_entity.pdbx_description
1 polymer ?
#
loop_
_entity_poly.entity_id
_entity_poly.type
_entity_poly.pdbx_seq_one_letter_code
_entity_poly.pdbx_strand_id
1 'polypeptide(L)'
;LPFVPAPNKFEALAAHDALVEVNGAFNTVACSLMKIANDIRLLGSGPRCGLGELVLPENEPGSSIMPGKVNPTQCEAMTMVCAQVLGNTVAVSVGGSNGHFELNVFKPVMVSNTLHSSRLLA
;
A
#
# COMPACT_ATOMS: atom_id res chain seq x y z
N LEU A 1 14.89 19.46 5.77
CA LEU A 1 15.73 18.26 5.60
C LEU A 1 17.08 18.68 5.03
N PRO A 2 18.18 18.01 5.39
CA PRO A 2 19.53 18.33 4.91
C PRO A 2 19.76 17.74 3.51
N PHE A 3 19.21 18.37 2.47
CA PHE A 3 19.40 17.94 1.08
C PHE A 3 20.84 18.20 0.61
N VAL A 4 21.39 17.26 -0.15
CA VAL A 4 22.74 17.32 -0.72
C VAL A 4 22.72 17.03 -2.22
N PRO A 5 23.67 17.56 -3.02
CA PRO A 5 23.76 17.24 -4.44
C PRO A 5 24.13 15.76 -4.64
N ALA A 6 23.45 15.08 -5.57
CA ALA A 6 23.84 13.74 -6.00
C ALA A 6 25.31 13.70 -6.47
N PRO A 7 26.11 12.70 -6.06
CA PRO A 7 27.53 12.61 -6.39
C PRO A 7 27.77 12.35 -7.89
N ASN A 8 26.83 11.66 -8.55
CA ASN A 8 26.83 11.45 -9.99
C ASN A 8 25.54 12.02 -10.60
N LYS A 9 25.67 12.97 -11.53
CA LYS A 9 24.52 13.63 -12.18
C LYS A 9 23.93 12.82 -13.32
N PHE A 10 24.73 11.97 -13.95
CA PHE A 10 24.27 11.11 -15.06
C PHE A 10 23.32 10.05 -14.54
N GLU A 11 23.68 9.37 -13.45
CA GLU A 11 22.82 8.38 -12.79
C GLU A 11 21.49 9.02 -12.34
N ALA A 12 21.54 10.19 -11.68
CA ALA A 12 20.35 10.88 -11.20
C ALA A 12 19.38 11.36 -12.30
N LEU A 13 19.81 11.40 -13.57
CA LEU A 13 18.98 11.77 -14.72
C LEU A 13 18.51 10.53 -15.50
N ALA A 14 19.44 9.60 -15.75
CA ALA A 14 19.27 8.41 -16.56
C ALA A 14 18.39 7.36 -15.88
N ALA A 15 18.34 7.34 -14.54
CA ALA A 15 17.60 6.37 -13.75
C ALA A 15 16.87 7.02 -12.56
N HIS A 16 16.01 6.24 -11.92
CA HIS A 16 15.22 6.63 -10.75
C HIS A 16 15.18 5.50 -9.72
N ASP A 17 16.35 4.91 -9.46
CA ASP A 17 16.49 3.71 -8.64
C ASP A 17 16.05 3.95 -7.20
N ALA A 18 16.30 5.14 -6.66
CA ALA A 18 15.81 5.54 -5.35
C ALA A 18 14.27 5.50 -5.25
N LEU A 19 13.53 5.82 -6.32
CA LEU A 19 12.06 5.71 -6.31
C LEU A 19 11.61 4.25 -6.38
N VAL A 20 12.34 3.40 -7.10
CA VAL A 20 12.09 1.95 -7.14
C VAL A 20 12.33 1.34 -5.75
N GLU A 21 13.43 1.70 -5.09
CA GLU A 21 13.77 1.25 -3.75
C GLU A 21 12.71 1.67 -2.71
N VAL A 22 12.33 2.96 -2.69
CA VAL A 22 11.30 3.48 -1.79
C VAL A 22 9.97 2.75 -1.99
N ASN A 23 9.56 2.52 -3.25
CA ASN A 23 8.31 1.81 -3.51
C ASN A 23 8.42 0.31 -3.17
N GLY A 24 9.60 -0.28 -3.28
CA GLY A 24 9.90 -1.61 -2.74
C GLY A 24 9.69 -1.68 -1.22
N ALA A 25 10.10 -0.65 -0.48
CA ALA A 25 9.83 -0.57 0.95
C ALA A 25 8.32 -0.44 1.24
N PHE A 26 7.59 0.37 0.47
CA PHE A 26 6.13 0.44 0.56
C PHE A 26 5.45 -0.90 0.28
N ASN A 27 5.95 -1.65 -0.70
CA ASN A 27 5.47 -2.99 -1.01
C ASN A 27 5.63 -3.95 0.19
N THR A 28 6.78 -3.91 0.86
CA THR A 28 7.01 -4.70 2.09
C THR A 28 6.01 -4.33 3.18
N VAL A 29 5.81 -3.03 3.43
CA VAL A 29 4.84 -2.55 4.43
C VAL A 29 3.42 -2.99 4.07
N ALA A 30 3.02 -2.87 2.80
CA ALA A 30 1.70 -3.31 2.33
C ALA A 30 1.48 -4.82 2.54
N CYS A 31 2.48 -5.66 2.28
CA CYS A 31 2.41 -7.09 2.57
C CYS A 31 2.20 -7.37 4.08
N SER A 32 2.94 -6.67 4.94
CA SER A 32 2.80 -6.80 6.40
C SER A 32 1.40 -6.37 6.88
N LEU A 33 0.91 -5.21 6.42
CA LEU A 33 -0.40 -4.69 6.77
C LEU A 33 -1.54 -5.57 6.24
N MET A 34 -1.43 -6.07 5.01
CA MET A 34 -2.37 -7.02 4.42
C MET A 34 -2.53 -8.24 5.32
N LYS A 35 -1.43 -8.83 5.79
CA LYS A 35 -1.46 -9.98 6.70
C LYS A 35 -2.16 -9.61 8.00
N ILE A 36 -1.75 -8.54 8.66
CA ILE A 36 -2.32 -8.11 9.95
C ILE A 36 -3.83 -7.88 9.82
N ALA A 37 -4.29 -7.18 8.78
CA ALA A 37 -5.71 -6.92 8.54
C ALA A 37 -6.51 -8.20 8.25
N ASN A 38 -5.90 -9.20 7.60
CA ASN A 38 -6.53 -10.49 7.35
C ASN A 38 -6.65 -11.33 8.64
N ASP A 39 -5.65 -11.31 9.51
CA ASP A 39 -5.74 -11.99 10.81
C ASP A 39 -6.86 -11.38 11.66
N ILE A 40 -6.88 -10.05 11.80
CA ILE A 40 -7.86 -9.35 12.63
C ILE A 40 -9.29 -9.65 12.17
N ARG A 41 -9.58 -9.60 10.85
CA ARG A 41 -10.93 -9.90 10.35
C ARG A 41 -11.33 -11.36 10.57
N LEU A 42 -10.37 -12.29 10.48
CA LEU A 42 -10.66 -13.71 10.62
C LEU A 42 -10.91 -14.06 12.10
N LEU A 43 -10.08 -13.53 12.99
CA LEU A 43 -10.26 -13.66 14.45
C LEU A 43 -11.56 -12.98 14.92
N GLY A 44 -11.98 -11.90 14.27
CA GLY A 44 -13.26 -11.22 14.51
C GLY A 44 -14.48 -11.82 13.80
N SER A 45 -14.33 -12.92 13.07
CA SER A 45 -15.46 -13.56 12.35
C SER A 45 -16.46 -14.18 13.32
N GLY A 46 -17.76 -14.03 13.06
CA GLY A 46 -18.80 -14.48 14.00
C GLY A 46 -20.18 -13.88 13.70
N PRO A 47 -21.09 -13.74 14.69
CA PRO A 47 -20.87 -13.97 16.12
C PRO A 47 -21.07 -15.43 16.58
N ARG A 48 -21.61 -16.32 15.75
CA ARG A 48 -21.90 -17.72 16.12
C ARG A 48 -21.25 -18.76 15.22
N CYS A 49 -20.96 -18.40 13.97
CA CYS A 49 -20.46 -19.30 12.93
C CYS A 49 -19.07 -18.89 12.42
N GLY A 50 -18.20 -18.43 13.32
CA GLY A 50 -16.83 -17.99 13.04
C GLY A 50 -15.90 -18.28 14.24
N LEU A 51 -14.75 -17.63 14.31
CA LEU A 51 -13.81 -17.80 15.42
C LEU A 51 -14.25 -17.03 16.69
N GLY A 52 -14.65 -15.77 16.53
CA GLY A 52 -15.14 -14.93 17.63
C GLY A 52 -14.10 -14.62 18.72
N GLU A 53 -12.80 -14.70 18.41
CA GLU A 53 -11.72 -14.48 19.38
C GLU A 53 -11.46 -12.99 19.64
N LEU A 54 -11.77 -12.13 18.66
CA LEU A 54 -11.70 -10.67 18.79
C LEU A 54 -13.10 -10.05 18.64
N VAL A 55 -13.36 -9.00 19.43
CA VAL A 55 -14.55 -8.15 19.28
C VAL A 55 -14.12 -6.84 18.61
N LEU A 56 -14.59 -6.63 17.37
CA LEU A 56 -14.27 -5.42 16.63
C LEU A 56 -15.23 -4.28 16.99
N PRO A 57 -14.78 -3.02 17.03
CA PRO A 57 -15.66 -1.87 17.24
C PRO A 57 -16.72 -1.75 16.13
N GLU A 58 -17.97 -1.51 16.52
CA GLU A 58 -19.07 -1.25 15.59
C GLU A 58 -19.04 0.23 15.17
N ASN A 59 -18.37 0.53 14.06
CA ASN A 59 -18.19 1.90 13.56
C ASN A 59 -19.27 2.35 12.58
N GLU A 60 -20.01 1.40 11.99
CA GLU A 60 -21.09 1.66 11.06
C GLU A 60 -22.32 0.90 11.54
N PRO A 61 -23.54 1.47 11.39
CA PRO A 61 -24.75 0.79 11.83
C PRO A 61 -24.89 -0.54 11.07
N GLY A 62 -24.86 -1.65 11.82
CA GLY A 62 -25.25 -2.95 11.32
C GLY A 62 -26.70 -2.94 10.80
N SER A 63 -27.08 -3.96 10.03
CA SER A 63 -28.46 -4.08 9.59
C SER A 63 -29.38 -4.20 10.82
N SER A 64 -30.43 -3.38 10.91
CA SER A 64 -31.38 -3.37 12.03
C SER A 64 -32.08 -4.72 12.25
N ILE A 65 -32.09 -5.60 11.24
CA ILE A 65 -32.64 -6.96 11.28
C ILE A 65 -31.64 -8.00 11.82
N MET A 66 -30.34 -7.68 11.88
CA MET A 66 -29.27 -8.61 12.28
C MET A 66 -28.49 -8.06 13.49
N PRO A 67 -29.03 -8.16 14.72
CA PRO A 67 -28.35 -7.74 15.93
C PRO A 67 -27.00 -8.44 16.11
N GLY A 68 -25.96 -7.67 16.45
CA GLY A 68 -24.61 -8.18 16.68
C GLY A 68 -23.82 -8.49 15.41
N LYS A 69 -24.33 -8.16 14.21
CA LYS A 69 -23.54 -8.23 12.97
C LYS A 69 -22.66 -6.99 12.86
N VAL A 70 -21.36 -7.18 13.10
CA VAL A 70 -20.32 -6.16 12.89
C VAL A 70 -19.44 -6.59 11.71
N ASN A 71 -19.34 -5.76 10.68
CA ASN A 71 -18.44 -6.03 9.55
C ASN A 71 -17.06 -5.40 9.82
N PRO A 72 -15.95 -6.06 9.43
CA PRO A 72 -14.59 -5.58 9.62
C PRO A 72 -14.20 -4.53 8.56
N THR A 73 -15.00 -3.48 8.36
CA THR A 73 -14.89 -2.52 7.23
C THR A 73 -13.53 -1.81 7.18
N GLN A 74 -12.92 -1.53 8.31
CA GLN A 74 -11.57 -0.94 8.37
C GLN A 74 -10.49 -1.92 7.90
N CYS A 75 -10.61 -3.20 8.25
CA CYS A 75 -9.71 -4.23 7.73
C CYS A 75 -9.91 -4.40 6.21
N GLU A 76 -11.15 -4.35 5.72
CA GLU A 76 -11.49 -4.41 4.30
C GLU A 76 -10.83 -3.25 3.52
N ALA A 77 -11.01 -2.01 3.99
CA ALA A 77 -10.38 -0.82 3.43
C ALA A 77 -8.85 -0.93 3.40
N MET A 78 -8.23 -1.37 4.51
CA MET A 78 -6.79 -1.57 4.60
C MET A 78 -6.28 -2.57 3.56
N THR A 79 -6.98 -3.69 3.35
CA THR A 79 -6.57 -4.68 2.33
C THR A 79 -6.73 -4.16 0.91
N MET A 80 -7.74 -3.32 0.63
CA MET A 80 -7.87 -2.67 -0.67
C MET A 80 -6.72 -1.68 -0.93
N VAL A 81 -6.34 -0.90 0.08
CA VAL A 81 -5.16 -0.02 0.03
C VAL A 81 -3.88 -0.83 -0.25
N CYS A 82 -3.67 -1.93 0.47
CA CYS A 82 -2.48 -2.77 0.29
C CYS A 82 -2.40 -3.32 -1.14
N ALA A 83 -3.53 -3.80 -1.70
CA ALA A 83 -3.61 -4.27 -3.09
C ALA A 83 -3.25 -3.15 -4.10
N GLN A 84 -3.72 -1.92 -3.85
CA GLN A 84 -3.38 -0.77 -4.70
C GLN A 84 -1.87 -0.46 -4.66
N VAL A 85 -1.24 -0.49 -3.48
CA VAL A 85 0.21 -0.26 -3.33
C VAL A 85 1.03 -1.34 -4.05
N LEU A 86 0.62 -2.61 -3.97
CA LEU A 86 1.23 -3.71 -4.71
C LEU A 86 1.20 -3.45 -6.23
N GLY A 87 0.05 -3.00 -6.77
CA GLY A 87 -0.08 -2.63 -8.18
C GLY A 87 0.79 -1.43 -8.57
N ASN A 88 0.79 -0.38 -7.76
CA ASN A 88 1.64 0.80 -7.95
C ASN A 88 3.13 0.42 -7.99
N THR A 89 3.54 -0.57 -7.18
CA THR A 89 4.92 -1.10 -7.16
C THR A 89 5.34 -1.64 -8.51
N VAL A 90 4.49 -2.45 -9.15
CA VAL A 90 4.76 -2.98 -10.48
C VAL A 90 4.92 -1.84 -11.50
N ALA A 91 4.03 -0.84 -11.47
CA ALA A 91 4.10 0.31 -12.37
C ALA A 91 5.40 1.11 -12.21
N VAL A 92 5.86 1.34 -10.97
CA VAL A 92 7.14 2.03 -10.71
C VAL A 92 8.34 1.19 -11.16
N SER A 93 8.33 -0.12 -10.94
CA SER A 93 9.40 -1.01 -11.39
C SER A 93 9.52 -1.02 -12.92
N VAL A 94 8.40 -1.06 -13.65
CA VAL A 94 8.38 -0.95 -15.12
C VAL A 94 8.90 0.42 -15.56
N GLY A 95 8.46 1.51 -14.90
CA GLY A 95 8.96 2.85 -15.21
C GLY A 95 10.47 3.01 -14.96
N GLY A 96 10.98 2.40 -13.89
CA GLY A 96 12.40 2.41 -13.55
C GLY A 96 13.28 1.73 -14.58
N SER A 97 12.83 0.62 -15.16
CA SER A 97 13.62 -0.17 -16.12
C SER A 97 13.61 0.36 -17.56
N ASN A 98 12.73 1.30 -17.91
CA ASN A 98 12.56 1.81 -19.28
C ASN A 98 13.26 3.17 -19.53
N GLY A 99 14.36 3.43 -18.82
CA GLY A 99 15.26 4.55 -19.13
C GLY A 99 16.09 4.27 -20.39
N HIS A 100 16.38 5.31 -21.17
CA HIS A 100 17.22 5.18 -22.37
C HIS A 100 18.34 6.22 -22.33
N PHE A 101 19.59 5.75 -22.40
CA PHE A 101 20.80 6.58 -22.40
C PHE A 101 20.79 7.59 -21.24
N GLU A 102 20.87 8.89 -21.52
CA GLU A 102 21.04 9.93 -20.49
C GLU A 102 19.76 10.31 -19.74
N LEU A 103 18.58 9.77 -20.09
CA LEU A 103 17.32 10.19 -19.48
C LEU A 103 16.28 9.07 -19.35
N ASN A 104 15.74 8.91 -18.13
CA ASN A 104 14.48 8.20 -17.93
C ASN A 104 13.29 9.16 -18.11
N VAL A 105 12.41 8.88 -19.07
CA VAL A 105 11.22 9.70 -19.39
C VAL A 105 9.93 9.24 -18.72
N PHE A 106 9.96 8.15 -17.94
CA PHE A 106 8.82 7.62 -17.19
C PHE A 106 8.60 8.34 -15.84
N LYS A 107 9.31 9.45 -15.57
CA LYS A 107 9.26 10.20 -14.31
C LYS A 107 7.81 10.50 -13.83
N PRO A 108 6.87 10.96 -14.68
CA PRO A 108 5.51 11.29 -14.23
C PRO A 108 4.74 10.09 -13.67
N VAL A 109 4.83 8.91 -14.32
CA VAL A 109 4.14 7.72 -13.82
C VAL A 109 4.80 7.19 -12.55
N MET A 110 6.13 7.25 -12.46
CA MET A 110 6.85 6.81 -11.27
C MET A 110 6.48 7.66 -10.05
N VAL A 111 6.61 8.98 -10.13
CA VAL A 111 6.35 9.88 -9.00
C VAL A 111 4.88 9.87 -8.58
N SER A 112 3.95 9.80 -9.54
CA SER A 112 2.51 9.74 -9.25
C SER A 112 2.17 8.49 -8.42
N ASN A 113 2.67 7.33 -8.83
CA ASN A 113 2.43 6.08 -8.11
C ASN A 113 3.12 6.05 -6.75
N THR A 114 4.36 6.54 -6.63
CA THR A 114 5.06 6.61 -5.34
C THR A 114 4.32 7.53 -4.35
N LEU A 115 3.91 8.73 -4.78
CA LEU A 115 3.16 9.65 -3.93
C LEU A 115 1.77 9.13 -3.57
N HIS A 116 1.08 8.48 -4.51
CA HIS A 116 -0.20 7.83 -4.26
C HIS A 116 -0.07 6.72 -3.21
N SER A 117 0.93 5.83 -3.34
CA SER A 117 1.22 4.81 -2.33
C SER A 117 1.49 5.43 -0.96
N SER A 118 2.33 6.47 -0.90
CA SER A 118 2.61 7.17 0.36
C SER A 118 1.37 7.79 0.99
N ARG A 119 0.47 8.36 0.19
CA ARG A 119 -0.78 8.98 0.66
C ARG A 119 -1.77 7.96 1.20
N LEU A 120 -1.85 6.78 0.59
CA LEU A 120 -2.77 5.72 1.02
C LEU A 120 -2.30 5.00 2.29
N LEU A 121 -0.97 4.89 2.50
CA LEU A 121 -0.39 4.22 3.66
C LEU A 121 -0.26 5.09 4.91
N ALA A 122 -0.33 6.43 4.77
CA ALA A 122 -0.19 7.40 5.86
C ALA A 122 -1.50 7.61 6.63
#